data_AF-A0A7K1AS22-F1
#
_entry.id   AF-A0A7K1AS22-F1
#
_cell.length_a   1.000
_cell.length_b   1.000
_cell.length_c   1.000
_cell.angle_alpha   90.00
_cell.angle_beta   90.00
_cell.angle_gamma   90.00
#
_symmetry.space_group_name_H-M   'P 1'
#
loop_
_entity.id
_entity.type
_entity.pdbx_description
1 polymer ?
#
loop_
_entity_poly.entity_id
_entity_poly.type
_entity_poly.pdbx_seq_one_letter_code
_entity_poly.pdbx_strand_id
1 'polypeptide(L)'
;PSLGVGGGFSTTFDQHDHIEKMMSLDNVLDEEELGTWIDRVEKETPNPEYLCELKVDGLAINLLYENGQLTRALTRGNGTTGEDVTLNVKTIKGLPHSLSGKNVPRLIEVRGEVFFPVAAFNQLNEELEEAGKQLFANPRNSAAGSLRQKDPRVTASRPLDVVVHGIGASEGISFDSQSDAYAQLKALGLPTSERFKVCTTKKEVLAYIENYNLHRHDVEHEIDGVVIKINNIAEQKNLGFTSRAPKWAIAFKYPPEEVTTKLLDIKVSVGRTGRVTPFAFMEPVKVAGSTVTNATLHNQEEIERKGVLIGDTVIIRKAGDVIPEVLGPVLDKRTGKERAFVMPTKCPECGSALRAITEGDVDIRCPNTQSCPAQLRERIYYIGSRAALDIDVLGYEAAVALLNDKIIRDESDIFSLTEDALMKSEFFTKKDGSRGKNLEKLLEALEEAKTRPLWRTIVALSIRHVGPTAAQALATTLGSMDAISKAPVETLSEIDGLGDVIAQSVVEWFDVDWHRNIINQWTKAGVTMVNQKPADLPQTLAGLTFVVTGGLEGFTRDSIAETITAHGGKPSSSVSKKTDYVLVGTDPGSKLAKAQELGVTIIDEARFLELLAGK
;
A
#
# COMPACT_ATOMS: atom_id res chain seq x y z
N PRO A 1 -18.90 -8.62 25.94
CA PRO A 1 -18.48 -7.95 27.20
C PRO A 1 -19.27 -6.65 27.42
N SER A 2 -20.42 -6.78 28.09
CA SER A 2 -21.25 -5.67 28.54
C SER A 2 -20.55 -4.88 29.66
N LEU A 3 -20.62 -3.55 29.57
CA LEU A 3 -20.65 -2.59 30.69
C LEU A 3 -19.78 -2.98 31.91
N GLY A 4 -18.48 -2.67 31.85
CA GLY A 4 -17.58 -2.82 32.99
C GLY A 4 -16.41 -1.84 32.94
N VAL A 5 -16.44 -0.86 33.84
CA VAL A 5 -15.27 -0.05 34.19
C VAL A 5 -14.17 -0.99 34.68
N GLY A 6 -13.04 -1.06 33.97
CA GLY A 6 -11.83 -1.78 34.43
C GLY A 6 -11.21 -2.80 33.48
N GLY A 7 -11.75 -3.05 32.29
CA GLY A 7 -11.08 -3.88 31.27
C GLY A 7 -10.27 -2.99 30.31
N GLY A 8 -8.96 -3.21 30.20
CA GLY A 8 -8.16 -2.59 29.15
C GLY A 8 -8.73 -2.91 27.76
N PHE A 9 -8.73 -1.93 26.85
CA PHE A 9 -9.16 -2.16 25.48
C PHE A 9 -8.20 -3.13 24.77
N SER A 10 -8.77 -4.06 23.99
CA SER A 10 -8.01 -5.08 23.25
C SER A 10 -6.91 -4.46 22.38
N THR A 11 -5.80 -5.18 22.23
CA THR A 11 -4.71 -4.77 21.33
C THR A 11 -4.99 -5.08 19.86
N THR A 12 -6.03 -5.86 19.56
CA THR A 12 -6.42 -6.38 18.23
C THR A 12 -7.93 -6.27 18.01
N PHE A 13 -8.36 -6.01 16.77
CA PHE A 13 -9.76 -6.04 16.37
C PHE A 13 -10.14 -7.48 16.01
N ASP A 14 -11.30 -7.94 16.48
CA ASP A 14 -11.84 -9.23 16.08
C ASP A 14 -12.27 -9.18 14.61
N GLN A 15 -12.24 -10.32 13.91
CA GLN A 15 -12.63 -10.41 12.51
C GLN A 15 -13.84 -11.31 12.35
N HIS A 16 -14.75 -10.91 11.46
CA HIS A 16 -15.97 -11.64 11.16
C HIS A 16 -16.28 -11.60 9.67
N ASP A 17 -16.88 -12.69 9.17
CA ASP A 17 -17.40 -12.73 7.82
C ASP A 17 -18.67 -11.89 7.69
N HIS A 18 -18.80 -11.19 6.56
CA HIS A 18 -20.04 -10.58 6.10
C HIS A 18 -21.03 -11.69 5.71
N ILE A 19 -22.32 -11.49 5.98
CA ILE A 19 -23.35 -12.46 5.58
C ILE A 19 -23.44 -12.48 4.05
N GLU A 20 -23.42 -11.29 3.45
CA GLU A 20 -23.26 -11.11 2.01
C GLU A 20 -21.95 -10.36 1.70
N LYS A 21 -21.17 -10.87 0.74
CA LYS A 21 -19.87 -10.30 0.36
C LYS A 21 -19.97 -8.84 -0.09
N MET A 22 -19.13 -7.97 0.46
CA MET A 22 -18.92 -6.61 -0.02
C MET A 22 -17.96 -6.61 -1.20
N MET A 23 -18.45 -6.25 -2.40
CA MET A 23 -17.63 -6.21 -3.61
C MET A 23 -17.05 -4.81 -3.86
N SER A 24 -16.02 -4.73 -4.72
CA SER A 24 -15.55 -3.44 -5.24
C SER A 24 -16.39 -3.03 -6.45
N LEU A 25 -16.21 -1.79 -6.92
CA LEU A 25 -16.75 -1.33 -8.20
C LEU A 25 -15.65 -1.39 -9.27
N ASP A 26 -16.02 -1.76 -10.49
CA ASP A 26 -15.17 -1.49 -11.65
C ASP A 26 -15.15 0.03 -11.92
N ASN A 27 -14.05 0.52 -12.50
CA ASN A 27 -13.88 1.94 -12.78
C ASN A 27 -13.91 2.21 -14.28
N VAL A 28 -14.42 3.37 -14.64
CA VAL A 28 -14.23 4.02 -15.95
C VAL A 28 -13.68 5.43 -15.72
N LEU A 29 -12.86 5.91 -16.64
CA LEU A 29 -12.14 7.19 -16.54
C LEU A 29 -12.67 8.26 -17.50
N ASP A 30 -13.46 7.86 -18.50
CA ASP A 30 -13.99 8.77 -19.52
C ASP A 30 -15.37 8.32 -20.06
N GLU A 31 -15.95 9.17 -20.91
CA GLU A 31 -17.29 8.94 -21.48
C GLU A 31 -17.35 7.77 -22.47
N GLU A 32 -16.23 7.40 -23.08
CA GLU A 32 -16.15 6.30 -24.05
C GLU A 32 -16.20 4.96 -23.32
N GLU A 33 -15.39 4.82 -22.27
CA GLU A 33 -15.40 3.67 -21.37
C GLU A 33 -16.76 3.51 -20.69
N LEU A 34 -17.37 4.61 -20.21
CA LEU A 34 -18.73 4.60 -19.66
C LEU A 34 -19.76 4.17 -20.72
N GLY A 35 -19.63 4.67 -21.95
CA GLY A 35 -20.48 4.27 -23.07
C GLY A 35 -20.43 2.78 -23.33
N THR A 36 -19.23 2.19 -23.30
CA THR A 36 -19.03 0.75 -23.47
C THR A 36 -19.72 -0.07 -22.37
N TRP A 37 -19.70 0.42 -21.13
CA TRP A 37 -20.42 -0.21 -20.02
C TRP A 37 -21.94 -0.14 -20.21
N ILE A 38 -22.47 1.04 -20.58
CA ILE A 38 -23.90 1.26 -20.86
C ILE A 38 -24.39 0.32 -21.98
N ASP A 39 -23.69 0.29 -23.11
CA ASP A 39 -24.05 -0.55 -24.26
C ASP A 39 -24.09 -2.05 -23.91
N ARG A 40 -23.25 -2.48 -22.96
CA ARG A 40 -23.24 -3.86 -22.48
C ARG A 40 -24.44 -4.16 -21.59
N VAL A 41 -24.78 -3.26 -20.67
CA VAL A 41 -25.97 -3.39 -19.81
C VAL A 41 -27.24 -3.41 -20.65
N GLU A 42 -27.40 -2.46 -21.57
CA GLU A 42 -28.62 -2.30 -22.36
C GLU A 42 -28.92 -3.49 -23.29
N LYS A 43 -27.89 -4.26 -23.66
CA LYS A 43 -28.06 -5.53 -24.40
C LYS A 43 -28.76 -6.61 -23.57
N GLU A 44 -28.50 -6.67 -22.28
CA GLU A 44 -29.07 -7.67 -21.37
C GLU A 44 -30.35 -7.15 -20.70
N THR A 45 -30.46 -5.85 -20.49
CA THR A 45 -31.57 -5.17 -19.82
C THR A 45 -32.05 -4.00 -20.68
N PRO A 46 -33.07 -4.18 -21.54
CA PRO A 46 -33.54 -3.11 -22.42
C PRO A 46 -34.21 -1.96 -21.65
N ASN A 47 -33.79 -0.73 -21.92
CA ASN A 47 -34.29 0.51 -21.29
C ASN A 47 -34.16 0.53 -19.74
N PRO A 48 -32.96 0.29 -19.18
CA PRO A 48 -32.77 0.26 -17.74
C PRO A 48 -32.85 1.67 -17.15
N GLU A 49 -33.29 1.76 -15.90
CA GLU A 49 -33.13 2.96 -15.09
C GLU A 49 -31.79 2.92 -14.35
N TYR A 50 -31.07 4.04 -14.32
CA TYR A 50 -29.77 4.19 -13.67
C TYR A 50 -29.91 5.04 -12.40
N LEU A 51 -29.60 4.48 -11.24
CA LEU A 51 -29.40 5.28 -10.03
C LEU A 51 -27.97 5.84 -10.02
N CYS A 52 -27.84 7.15 -10.09
CA CYS A 52 -26.57 7.88 -9.97
C CYS A 52 -26.45 8.45 -8.55
N GLU A 53 -25.30 8.24 -7.92
CA GLU A 53 -25.00 8.73 -6.59
C GLU A 53 -23.53 9.16 -6.46
N LEU A 54 -23.22 9.97 -5.45
CA LEU A 54 -21.86 10.44 -5.23
C LEU A 54 -20.96 9.30 -4.74
N LYS A 55 -19.77 9.20 -5.31
CA LYS A 55 -18.75 8.27 -4.84
C LYS A 55 -17.99 8.93 -3.68
N VAL A 56 -18.46 8.69 -2.47
CA VAL A 56 -17.88 9.21 -1.23
C VAL A 56 -16.46 8.69 -1.05
N ASP A 57 -15.51 9.58 -0.78
CA ASP A 57 -14.11 9.20 -0.53
C ASP A 57 -13.87 8.97 0.97
N GLY A 58 -14.25 7.77 1.44
CA GLY A 58 -14.17 7.40 2.85
C GLY A 58 -13.68 5.98 3.07
N LEU A 59 -14.27 5.33 4.08
CA LEU A 59 -14.08 3.93 4.40
C LEU A 59 -15.42 3.19 4.42
N ALA A 60 -15.54 2.18 3.54
CA ALA A 60 -16.72 1.32 3.48
C ALA A 60 -16.95 0.55 4.79
N ILE A 61 -18.21 0.56 5.23
CA ILE A 61 -18.71 -0.11 6.44
C ILE A 61 -19.95 -0.96 6.12
N ASN A 62 -20.06 -2.11 6.78
CA ASN A 62 -21.24 -2.97 6.80
C ASN A 62 -21.86 -2.95 8.19
N LEU A 63 -23.14 -2.60 8.30
CA LEU A 63 -23.87 -2.44 9.55
C LEU A 63 -24.94 -3.53 9.64
N LEU A 64 -24.75 -4.50 10.53
CA LEU A 64 -25.70 -5.57 10.78
C LEU A 64 -26.69 -5.15 11.87
N TYR A 65 -27.97 -5.11 11.51
CA TYR A 65 -29.06 -4.93 12.44
C TYR A 65 -29.85 -6.23 12.58
N GLU A 66 -30.04 -6.69 13.81
CA GLU A 66 -30.87 -7.85 14.14
C GLU A 66 -32.02 -7.41 15.02
N ASN A 67 -33.26 -7.69 14.57
CA ASN A 67 -34.49 -7.20 15.19
C ASN A 67 -34.44 -5.69 15.49
N GLY A 68 -33.85 -4.94 14.56
CA GLY A 68 -33.66 -3.50 14.64
C GLY A 68 -32.52 -3.01 15.51
N GLN A 69 -31.73 -3.86 16.16
CA GLN A 69 -30.60 -3.43 16.98
C GLN A 69 -29.27 -3.57 16.24
N LEU A 70 -28.41 -2.56 16.28
CA LEU A 70 -27.04 -2.63 15.72
C LEU A 70 -26.20 -3.61 16.55
N THR A 71 -26.06 -4.82 16.05
CA THR A 71 -25.31 -5.90 16.71
C THR A 71 -23.86 -5.93 16.27
N ARG A 72 -23.57 -5.58 15.02
CA ARG A 72 -22.21 -5.61 14.47
C ARG A 72 -21.99 -4.52 13.42
N ALA A 73 -20.81 -3.92 13.42
CA ALA A 73 -20.32 -3.08 12.33
C ALA A 73 -18.94 -3.54 11.88
N LEU A 74 -18.83 -3.92 10.61
CA LEU A 74 -17.61 -4.46 10.02
C LEU A 74 -17.03 -3.51 8.99
N THR A 75 -15.71 -3.32 9.02
CA THR A 75 -15.02 -2.73 7.86
C THR A 75 -15.16 -3.66 6.67
N ARG A 76 -14.96 -3.15 5.44
CA ARG A 76 -14.98 -4.02 4.25
C ARG A 76 -14.00 -5.18 4.34
N GLY A 77 -12.79 -4.92 4.85
CA GLY A 77 -11.66 -5.82 4.76
C GLY A 77 -11.48 -6.32 3.32
N ASN A 78 -11.40 -7.64 3.16
CA ASN A 78 -11.21 -8.30 1.87
C ASN A 78 -12.49 -8.49 1.05
N GLY A 79 -13.63 -7.98 1.56
CA GLY A 79 -14.94 -8.13 0.96
C GLY A 79 -15.73 -9.37 1.43
N THR A 80 -15.07 -10.37 2.01
CA THR A 80 -15.70 -11.51 2.69
C THR A 80 -15.62 -11.38 4.20
N THR A 81 -14.47 -10.97 4.73
CA THR A 81 -14.18 -10.81 6.15
C THR A 81 -13.78 -9.37 6.43
N GLY A 82 -14.37 -8.80 7.49
CA GLY A 82 -14.14 -7.45 7.96
C GLY A 82 -13.67 -7.40 9.41
N GLU A 83 -13.04 -6.30 9.80
CA GLU A 83 -12.69 -6.03 11.20
C GLU A 83 -13.92 -5.49 11.94
N ASP A 84 -14.18 -6.03 13.14
CA ASP A 84 -15.24 -5.56 14.02
C ASP A 84 -14.87 -4.22 14.65
N VAL A 85 -15.55 -3.18 14.17
CA VAL A 85 -15.42 -1.80 14.65
C VAL A 85 -16.72 -1.32 15.29
N THR A 86 -17.55 -2.25 15.80
CA THR A 86 -18.89 -1.95 16.36
C THR A 86 -18.83 -0.88 17.44
N LEU A 87 -17.86 -0.94 18.35
CA LEU A 87 -17.73 0.04 19.43
C LEU A 87 -17.38 1.44 18.90
N ASN A 88 -16.51 1.52 17.89
CA ASN A 88 -16.08 2.77 17.26
C ASN A 88 -17.22 3.40 16.44
N VAL A 89 -17.92 2.57 15.64
CA VAL A 89 -19.08 2.99 14.83
C VAL A 89 -20.21 3.51 15.71
N LYS A 90 -20.44 2.90 16.89
CA LYS A 90 -21.43 3.40 17.86
C LYS A 90 -21.14 4.81 18.40
N THR A 91 -19.94 5.35 18.21
CA THR A 91 -19.60 6.73 18.59
C THR A 91 -19.90 7.77 17.52
N ILE A 92 -20.19 7.34 16.28
CA ILE A 92 -20.52 8.23 15.17
C ILE A 92 -21.88 8.88 15.43
N LYS A 93 -21.91 10.21 15.41
CA LYS A 93 -23.15 10.97 15.62
C LYS A 93 -24.07 10.79 14.41
N GLY A 94 -25.37 10.65 14.64
CA GLY A 94 -26.36 10.52 13.56
C GLY A 94 -26.59 9.08 13.08
N LEU A 95 -25.77 8.10 13.47
CA LEU A 95 -26.05 6.70 13.20
C LEU A 95 -26.97 6.08 14.29
N PRO A 96 -28.18 5.62 13.94
CA PRO A 96 -29.07 5.00 14.92
C PRO A 96 -28.51 3.65 15.41
N HIS A 97 -28.53 3.41 16.72
CA HIS A 97 -28.21 2.06 17.25
C HIS A 97 -29.44 1.15 17.26
N SER A 98 -30.64 1.73 17.13
CA SER A 98 -31.90 1.03 16.99
C SER A 98 -32.67 1.62 15.80
N LEU A 99 -33.09 0.77 14.86
CA LEU A 99 -33.93 1.18 13.74
C LEU A 99 -35.31 1.62 14.25
N SER A 100 -35.84 2.68 13.64
CA SER A 100 -37.19 3.18 13.93
C SER A 100 -38.21 2.65 12.92
N GLY A 101 -39.50 2.67 13.27
CA GLY A 101 -40.58 2.39 12.33
C GLY A 101 -41.42 1.16 12.69
N LYS A 102 -42.45 0.90 11.87
CA LYS A 102 -43.44 -0.17 12.11
C LYS A 102 -43.00 -1.54 11.60
N ASN A 103 -42.17 -1.57 10.56
CA ASN A 103 -41.75 -2.77 9.85
C ASN A 103 -40.23 -2.94 9.98
N VAL A 104 -39.78 -3.23 11.19
CA VAL A 104 -38.36 -3.48 11.45
C VAL A 104 -38.02 -4.90 10.96
N PRO A 105 -37.00 -5.08 10.09
CA PRO A 105 -36.63 -6.39 9.60
C PRO A 105 -36.08 -7.27 10.72
N ARG A 106 -36.20 -8.59 10.54
CA ARG A 106 -35.56 -9.55 11.44
C ARG A 106 -34.04 -9.44 11.35
N LEU A 107 -33.53 -9.25 10.14
CA LEU A 107 -32.11 -9.07 9.86
C LEU A 107 -31.93 -8.15 8.65
N ILE A 108 -31.00 -7.21 8.73
CA ILE A 108 -30.56 -6.42 7.58
C ILE A 108 -29.09 -6.01 7.71
N GLU A 109 -28.32 -6.24 6.65
CA GLU A 109 -27.01 -5.63 6.42
C GLU A 109 -27.18 -4.34 5.63
N VAL A 110 -26.73 -3.22 6.21
CA VAL A 110 -26.75 -1.91 5.58
C VAL A 110 -25.31 -1.48 5.29
N ARG A 111 -25.02 -1.21 4.02
CA ARG A 111 -23.69 -0.79 3.57
C ARG A 111 -23.63 0.72 3.45
N GLY A 112 -22.52 1.30 3.87
CA GLY A 112 -22.29 2.74 3.80
C GLY A 112 -20.82 3.10 3.76
N GLU A 113 -20.56 4.40 3.75
CA GLU A 113 -19.23 4.96 3.81
C GLU A 113 -19.11 5.83 5.07
N VAL A 114 -18.11 5.56 5.90
CA VAL A 114 -17.70 6.46 6.99
C VAL A 114 -16.71 7.46 6.43
N PHE A 115 -16.95 8.74 6.66
CA PHE A 115 -16.13 9.82 6.10
C PHE A 115 -15.91 10.94 7.13
N PHE A 116 -15.00 11.84 6.78
CA PHE A 116 -14.81 13.11 7.49
C PHE A 116 -15.51 14.23 6.71
N PRO A 117 -16.48 14.93 7.32
CA PRO A 117 -17.01 16.15 6.74
C PRO A 117 -15.88 17.18 6.56
N VAL A 118 -15.80 17.80 5.38
CA VAL A 118 -14.68 18.69 5.02
C VAL A 118 -14.53 19.84 6.01
N ALA A 119 -15.64 20.48 6.39
CA ALA A 119 -15.64 21.59 7.35
C ALA A 119 -15.13 21.14 8.73
N ALA A 120 -15.57 19.98 9.22
CA ALA A 120 -15.17 19.45 10.52
C ALA A 120 -13.71 18.95 10.53
N PHE A 121 -13.24 18.42 9.40
CA PHE A 121 -11.84 18.05 9.20
C PHE A 121 -10.92 19.27 9.24
N ASN A 122 -11.30 20.34 8.54
CA ASN A 122 -10.53 21.59 8.54
C ASN A 122 -10.46 22.19 9.93
N GLN A 123 -11.58 22.28 10.64
CA GLN A 123 -11.62 22.74 12.02
C GLN A 123 -10.72 21.89 12.94
N LEU A 124 -10.79 20.56 12.83
CA LEU A 124 -9.93 19.67 13.63
C LEU A 124 -8.43 19.92 13.35
N ASN A 125 -8.07 20.18 12.09
CA ASN A 125 -6.69 20.51 11.74
C ASN A 125 -6.26 21.90 12.25
N GLU A 126 -7.13 22.90 12.20
CA GLU A 126 -6.87 24.22 12.80
C GLU A 126 -6.61 24.10 14.32
N GLU A 127 -7.44 23.33 15.04
CA GLU A 127 -7.25 23.07 16.47
C GLU A 127 -5.93 22.32 16.77
N LEU A 128 -5.51 21.40 15.88
CA LEU A 128 -4.23 20.71 16.00
C LEU A 128 -3.04 21.63 15.71
N GLU A 129 -3.17 22.54 14.75
CA GLU A 129 -2.16 23.54 14.40
C GLU A 129 -1.93 24.51 15.56
N GLU A 130 -3.00 25.06 16.13
CA GLU A 130 -2.94 25.93 17.32
C GLU A 130 -2.29 25.23 18.52
N ALA A 131 -2.51 23.91 18.65
CA ALA A 131 -1.90 23.10 19.69
C ALA A 131 -0.47 22.62 19.37
N GLY A 132 0.10 23.00 18.21
CA GLY A 132 1.44 22.60 17.77
C GLY A 132 1.59 21.10 17.51
N LYS A 133 0.50 20.41 17.17
CA LYS A 133 0.47 18.97 16.89
C LYS A 133 0.53 18.69 15.39
N GLN A 134 0.86 17.45 15.05
CA GLN A 134 0.86 17.01 13.65
C GLN A 134 -0.56 17.04 13.07
N LEU A 135 -0.69 17.66 11.90
CA LEU A 135 -1.94 17.74 11.15
C LEU A 135 -2.26 16.43 10.46
N PHE A 136 -3.55 16.19 10.24
CA PHE A 136 -4.02 15.11 9.40
C PHE A 136 -3.85 15.44 7.91
N ALA A 137 -3.44 14.45 7.12
CA ALA A 137 -3.03 14.63 5.74
C ALA A 137 -4.19 14.81 4.75
N ASN A 138 -5.25 13.99 4.85
CA ASN A 138 -6.46 14.13 4.03
C ASN A 138 -7.67 13.49 4.74
N PRO A 139 -8.91 13.91 4.40
CA PRO A 139 -10.14 13.37 5.00
C PRO A 139 -10.25 11.85 4.94
N ARG A 140 -9.97 11.22 3.79
CA ARG A 140 -10.12 9.76 3.60
C ARG A 140 -9.24 8.92 4.54
N ASN A 141 -7.93 9.13 4.51
CA ASN A 141 -6.99 8.38 5.35
C ASN A 141 -7.24 8.66 6.83
N SER A 142 -7.66 9.90 7.14
CA SER A 142 -7.98 10.29 8.50
C SER A 142 -9.25 9.60 8.98
N ALA A 143 -10.26 9.40 8.13
CA ALA A 143 -11.49 8.69 8.46
C ALA A 143 -11.17 7.24 8.83
N ALA A 144 -10.41 6.56 7.98
CA ALA A 144 -9.99 5.18 8.22
C ALA A 144 -9.15 5.04 9.51
N GLY A 145 -8.17 5.92 9.71
CA GLY A 145 -7.34 5.92 10.93
C GLY A 145 -8.14 6.27 12.19
N SER A 146 -9.10 7.18 12.09
CA SER A 146 -9.94 7.62 13.22
C SER A 146 -10.97 6.58 13.63
N LEU A 147 -11.48 5.80 12.68
CA LEU A 147 -12.40 4.71 12.98
C LEU A 147 -11.69 3.52 13.60
N ARG A 148 -10.46 3.21 13.15
CA ARG A 148 -9.67 2.05 13.60
C ARG A 148 -8.82 2.37 14.84
N GLN A 149 -9.43 2.96 15.85
CA GLN A 149 -8.79 3.26 17.13
C GLN A 149 -9.09 2.16 18.16
N LYS A 150 -8.06 1.71 18.87
CA LYS A 150 -8.22 0.67 19.91
C LYS A 150 -9.11 1.14 21.06
N ASP A 151 -9.04 2.42 21.38
CA ASP A 151 -9.93 3.07 22.34
C ASP A 151 -11.04 3.82 21.58
N PRO A 152 -12.31 3.37 21.62
CA PRO A 152 -13.42 4.03 20.96
C PRO A 152 -13.63 5.48 21.40
N ARG A 153 -13.14 5.87 22.59
CA ARG A 153 -13.21 7.27 23.04
C ARG A 153 -12.37 8.20 22.17
N VAL A 154 -11.31 7.69 21.55
CA VAL A 154 -10.53 8.45 20.57
C VAL A 154 -11.35 8.63 19.29
N THR A 155 -12.06 7.61 18.82
CA THR A 155 -12.99 7.76 17.69
C THR A 155 -14.11 8.75 18.03
N ALA A 156 -14.67 8.70 19.24
CA ALA A 156 -15.71 9.62 19.69
C ALA A 156 -15.28 11.09 19.71
N SER A 157 -13.98 11.37 19.87
CA SER A 157 -13.44 12.72 19.79
C SER A 157 -13.20 13.20 18.36
N ARG A 158 -13.44 12.35 17.35
CA ARG A 158 -13.30 12.70 15.93
C ARG A 158 -14.68 12.95 15.34
N PRO A 159 -14.87 14.04 14.59
CA PRO A 159 -16.15 14.34 13.95
C PRO A 159 -16.36 13.49 12.69
N LEU A 160 -16.42 12.17 12.85
CA LEU A 160 -16.79 11.25 11.79
C LEU A 160 -18.29 11.33 11.52
N ASP A 161 -18.66 11.08 10.27
CA ASP A 161 -20.05 10.92 9.83
C ASP A 161 -20.17 9.69 8.92
N VAL A 162 -21.39 9.26 8.64
CA VAL A 162 -21.67 8.07 7.83
C VAL A 162 -22.86 8.31 6.90
N VAL A 163 -22.73 7.81 5.68
CA VAL A 163 -23.83 7.79 4.71
C VAL A 163 -24.04 6.38 4.17
N VAL A 164 -25.27 5.92 4.14
CA VAL A 164 -25.61 4.58 3.65
C VAL A 164 -25.90 4.61 2.15
N HIS A 165 -25.41 3.61 1.43
CA HIS A 165 -25.44 3.53 -0.04
C HIS A 165 -25.72 2.12 -0.55
N GLY A 166 -26.10 1.17 0.30
CA GLY A 166 -26.29 -0.20 -0.15
C GLY A 166 -26.93 -1.11 0.90
N ILE A 167 -27.34 -2.27 0.43
CA ILE A 167 -27.96 -3.32 1.23
C ILE A 167 -27.23 -4.62 0.93
N GLY A 168 -27.00 -5.43 1.96
CA GLY A 168 -26.51 -6.81 1.84
C GLY A 168 -27.61 -7.80 2.19
N ALA A 169 -27.30 -8.79 3.04
CA ALA A 169 -28.27 -9.77 3.48
C ALA A 169 -29.48 -9.11 4.15
N SER A 170 -30.69 -9.57 3.82
CA SER A 170 -31.92 -9.04 4.40
C SER A 170 -32.99 -10.13 4.57
N GLU A 171 -33.67 -10.11 5.71
CA GLU A 171 -34.74 -11.04 6.06
C GLU A 171 -35.90 -10.28 6.72
N GLY A 172 -37.10 -10.42 6.16
CA GLY A 172 -38.29 -9.70 6.63
C GLY A 172 -38.46 -8.29 6.03
N ILE A 173 -37.69 -7.97 4.99
CA ILE A 173 -37.83 -6.77 4.17
C ILE A 173 -37.46 -7.11 2.71
N SER A 174 -38.08 -6.43 1.76
CA SER A 174 -37.81 -6.59 0.34
C SER A 174 -37.83 -5.23 -0.36
N PHE A 175 -37.09 -5.14 -1.45
CA PHE A 175 -36.87 -3.90 -2.18
C PHE A 175 -37.04 -4.18 -3.67
N ASP A 176 -37.82 -3.34 -4.35
CA ASP A 176 -38.04 -3.45 -5.80
C ASP A 176 -36.93 -2.75 -6.58
N SER A 177 -36.46 -1.60 -6.07
CA SER A 177 -35.38 -0.81 -6.64
C SER A 177 -34.41 -0.29 -5.58
N GLN A 178 -33.22 0.12 -6.02
CA GLN A 178 -32.21 0.79 -5.21
C GLN A 178 -32.74 2.13 -4.65
N SER A 179 -33.53 2.86 -5.43
CA SER A 179 -34.18 4.10 -4.98
C SER A 179 -35.22 3.85 -3.88
N ASP A 180 -36.03 2.80 -4.00
CA ASP A 180 -37.00 2.37 -2.99
C ASP A 180 -36.28 1.93 -1.70
N ALA A 181 -35.21 1.15 -1.85
CA ALA A 181 -34.31 0.81 -0.76
C ALA A 181 -33.84 2.02 0.05
N TYR A 182 -33.39 3.10 -0.60
CA TYR A 182 -32.98 4.32 0.12
C TYR A 182 -34.15 5.01 0.83
N ALA A 183 -35.33 5.05 0.22
CA ALA A 183 -36.52 5.58 0.90
C ALA A 183 -36.87 4.78 2.15
N GLN A 184 -36.79 3.45 2.09
CA GLN A 184 -37.04 2.56 3.22
C GLN A 184 -35.95 2.70 4.31
N LEU A 185 -34.67 2.73 3.95
CA LEU A 185 -33.57 2.94 4.90
C LEU A 185 -33.72 4.30 5.62
N LYS A 186 -34.11 5.36 4.91
CA LYS A 186 -34.41 6.67 5.50
C LYS A 186 -35.56 6.59 6.51
N ALA A 187 -36.63 5.87 6.17
CA ALA A 187 -37.76 5.65 7.08
C ALA A 187 -37.38 4.83 8.33
N LEU A 188 -36.36 3.97 8.22
CA LEU A 188 -35.76 3.25 9.35
C LEU A 188 -34.81 4.12 10.20
N GLY A 189 -34.59 5.38 9.81
CA GLY A 189 -33.79 6.36 10.54
C GLY A 189 -32.32 6.40 10.14
N LEU A 190 -31.93 5.69 9.06
CA LEU A 190 -30.54 5.63 8.61
C LEU A 190 -30.15 6.87 7.78
N PRO A 191 -28.87 7.30 7.83
CA PRO A 191 -28.40 8.50 7.15
C PRO A 191 -28.21 8.24 5.65
N THR A 192 -29.27 8.40 4.88
CA THR A 192 -29.26 8.27 3.40
C THR A 192 -29.00 9.62 2.74
N SER A 193 -28.20 9.64 1.67
CA SER A 193 -28.01 10.85 0.87
C SER A 193 -29.30 11.28 0.15
N GLU A 194 -29.55 12.59 0.10
CA GLU A 194 -30.63 13.17 -0.74
C GLU A 194 -30.14 13.50 -2.15
N ARG A 195 -28.85 13.27 -2.45
CA ARG A 195 -28.19 13.72 -3.67
C ARG A 195 -28.23 12.70 -4.81
N PHE A 196 -28.78 11.50 -4.59
CA PHE A 196 -28.93 10.52 -5.67
C PHE A 196 -30.00 10.96 -6.68
N LYS A 197 -29.87 10.50 -7.93
CA LYS A 197 -30.85 10.74 -8.98
C LYS A 197 -31.08 9.47 -9.79
N VAL A 198 -32.33 9.14 -10.07
CA VAL A 198 -32.67 8.11 -11.05
C VAL A 198 -32.68 8.77 -12.44
N CYS A 199 -31.90 8.22 -13.35
CA CYS A 199 -31.68 8.67 -14.72
C CYS A 199 -32.18 7.58 -15.68
N THR A 200 -32.86 7.97 -16.73
CA THR A 200 -33.45 7.05 -17.73
C THR A 200 -32.67 7.00 -19.03
N THR A 201 -31.68 7.89 -19.20
CA THR A 201 -30.88 7.98 -20.43
C THR A 201 -29.41 8.23 -20.11
N LYS A 202 -28.52 7.78 -21.01
CA LYS A 202 -27.08 8.10 -20.95
C LYS A 202 -26.82 9.61 -20.82
N LYS A 203 -27.62 10.45 -21.50
CA LYS A 203 -27.50 11.90 -21.43
C LYS A 203 -27.76 12.45 -20.02
N GLU A 204 -28.74 11.90 -19.31
CA GLU A 204 -29.03 12.29 -17.92
C GLU A 204 -27.93 11.84 -16.96
N VAL A 205 -27.35 10.65 -17.17
CA VAL A 205 -26.20 10.15 -16.41
C VAL A 205 -24.99 11.07 -16.59
N LEU A 206 -24.64 11.40 -17.83
CA LEU A 206 -23.53 12.33 -18.13
C LEU A 206 -23.77 13.72 -17.53
N ALA A 207 -24.99 14.24 -17.62
CA ALA A 207 -25.34 15.52 -17.00
C ALA A 207 -25.19 15.49 -15.47
N TYR A 208 -25.48 14.36 -14.82
CA TYR A 208 -25.26 14.19 -13.38
C TYR A 208 -23.78 14.15 -13.03
N ILE A 209 -22.98 13.39 -13.80
CA ILE A 209 -21.52 13.30 -13.64
C ILE A 209 -20.88 14.68 -13.76
N GLU A 210 -21.20 15.42 -14.80
CA GLU A 210 -20.63 16.74 -15.06
C GLU A 210 -21.07 17.77 -14.02
N ASN A 211 -22.34 17.73 -13.58
CA ASN A 211 -22.81 18.61 -12.52
C ASN A 211 -21.97 18.46 -11.24
N TYR A 212 -21.71 17.23 -10.79
CA TYR A 212 -20.92 17.01 -9.58
C TYR A 212 -19.40 17.09 -9.79
N ASN A 213 -18.94 17.05 -11.04
CA ASN A 213 -17.56 17.38 -11.37
C ASN A 213 -17.32 18.89 -11.13
N LEU A 214 -18.23 19.73 -11.61
CA LEU A 214 -18.18 21.19 -11.42
C LEU A 214 -18.39 21.61 -9.96
N HIS A 215 -19.24 20.90 -9.23
CA HIS A 215 -19.60 21.21 -7.84
C HIS A 215 -18.96 20.22 -6.84
N ARG A 216 -17.80 19.65 -7.18
CA ARG A 216 -17.12 18.61 -6.40
C ARG A 216 -16.84 19.02 -4.95
N HIS A 217 -16.63 20.32 -4.73
CA HIS A 217 -16.29 20.90 -3.42
C HIS A 217 -17.49 21.49 -2.67
N ASP A 218 -18.69 21.42 -3.24
CA ASP A 218 -19.90 21.99 -2.65
C ASP A 218 -20.65 20.99 -1.74
N VAL A 219 -20.13 19.77 -1.65
CA VAL A 219 -20.70 18.67 -0.88
C VAL A 219 -19.96 18.50 0.45
N GLU A 220 -20.62 17.84 1.39
CA GLU A 220 -20.21 17.77 2.78
C GLU A 220 -18.89 16.99 2.98
N HIS A 221 -18.53 16.15 2.01
CA HIS A 221 -17.40 15.23 2.04
C HIS A 221 -16.65 15.23 0.71
N GLU A 222 -15.38 14.80 0.72
CA GLU A 222 -14.67 14.58 -0.54
C GLU A 222 -15.36 13.47 -1.36
N ILE A 223 -15.39 13.66 -2.68
CA ILE A 223 -15.87 12.66 -3.64
C ILE A 223 -14.78 12.41 -4.66
N ASP A 224 -14.61 11.18 -5.13
CA ASP A 224 -13.65 10.82 -6.18
C ASP A 224 -14.33 10.44 -7.51
N GLY A 225 -15.65 10.65 -7.60
CA GLY A 225 -16.43 10.32 -8.78
C GLY A 225 -17.93 10.19 -8.51
N VAL A 226 -18.60 9.50 -9.42
CA VAL A 226 -20.01 9.10 -9.33
C VAL A 226 -20.11 7.59 -9.46
N VAL A 227 -20.99 6.98 -8.68
CA VAL A 227 -21.38 5.57 -8.84
C VAL A 227 -22.69 5.53 -9.62
N ILE A 228 -22.71 4.72 -10.68
CA ILE A 228 -23.88 4.46 -11.51
C ILE A 228 -24.30 3.01 -11.27
N LYS A 229 -25.54 2.79 -10.87
CA LYS A 229 -26.13 1.47 -10.59
C LYS A 229 -27.39 1.26 -11.43
N ILE A 230 -27.68 0.03 -11.84
CA ILE A 230 -29.02 -0.31 -12.31
C ILE A 230 -29.99 -0.20 -11.15
N ASN A 231 -31.07 0.57 -11.33
CA ASN A 231 -32.00 0.90 -10.28
C ASN A 231 -32.82 -0.33 -9.85
N ASN A 232 -33.26 -1.17 -10.79
CA ASN A 232 -34.10 -2.32 -10.47
C ASN A 232 -33.30 -3.49 -9.86
N ILE A 233 -33.72 -4.02 -8.71
CA ILE A 233 -32.96 -5.06 -7.99
C ILE A 233 -33.06 -6.44 -8.67
N ALA A 234 -34.18 -6.74 -9.34
CA ALA A 234 -34.29 -7.98 -10.11
C ALA A 234 -33.32 -7.98 -11.31
N GLU A 235 -33.16 -6.84 -11.97
CA GLU A 235 -32.18 -6.67 -13.06
C GLU A 235 -30.73 -6.75 -12.56
N GLN A 236 -30.43 -6.19 -11.39
CA GLN A 236 -29.12 -6.38 -10.74
C GLN A 236 -28.79 -7.86 -10.53
N LYS A 237 -29.76 -8.65 -10.04
CA LYS A 237 -29.61 -10.11 -9.85
C LYS A 237 -29.38 -10.84 -11.18
N ASN A 238 -30.09 -10.45 -12.24
CA ASN A 238 -29.96 -11.06 -13.56
C ASN A 238 -28.59 -10.79 -14.21
N LEU A 239 -28.12 -9.53 -14.17
CA LEU A 239 -26.80 -9.14 -14.67
C LEU A 239 -25.68 -9.84 -13.86
N GLY A 240 -25.91 -9.95 -12.55
CA GLY A 240 -25.04 -10.62 -11.61
C GLY A 240 -23.69 -9.91 -11.46
N PHE A 241 -22.66 -10.69 -11.21
CA PHE A 241 -21.35 -10.21 -10.79
C PHE A 241 -20.24 -10.78 -11.67
N THR A 242 -19.14 -10.05 -11.76
CA THR A 242 -17.84 -10.63 -12.09
C THR A 242 -17.23 -11.21 -10.81
N SER A 243 -15.98 -11.66 -10.86
CA SER A 243 -15.29 -12.11 -9.65
C SER A 243 -14.99 -11.00 -8.63
N ARG A 244 -14.97 -9.74 -9.06
CA ARG A 244 -14.53 -8.61 -8.22
C ARG A 244 -15.58 -7.50 -8.04
N ALA A 245 -16.50 -7.37 -8.98
CA ALA A 245 -17.42 -6.24 -9.07
C ALA A 245 -18.78 -6.64 -9.65
N PRO A 246 -19.87 -5.98 -9.24
CA PRO A 246 -21.17 -6.11 -9.89
C PRO A 246 -21.11 -5.68 -11.36
N LYS A 247 -21.76 -6.43 -12.25
CA LYS A 247 -21.90 -5.98 -13.65
C LYS A 247 -22.88 -4.82 -13.79
N TRP A 248 -23.79 -4.72 -12.83
CA TRP A 248 -24.87 -3.74 -12.74
C TRP A 248 -24.46 -2.42 -12.08
N ALA A 249 -23.20 -2.24 -11.68
CA ALA A 249 -22.72 -0.95 -11.20
C ALA A 249 -21.30 -0.63 -11.66
N ILE A 250 -21.02 0.66 -11.84
CA ILE A 250 -19.73 1.18 -12.27
C ILE A 250 -19.40 2.49 -11.55
N ALA A 251 -18.13 2.71 -11.24
CA ALA A 251 -17.62 3.97 -10.71
C ALA A 251 -17.01 4.79 -11.86
N PHE A 252 -17.63 5.92 -12.19
CA PHE A 252 -17.00 6.93 -13.03
C PHE A 252 -16.08 7.78 -12.15
N LYS A 253 -14.76 7.66 -12.34
CA LYS A 253 -13.78 8.43 -11.56
C LYS A 253 -13.47 9.75 -12.24
N TYR A 254 -13.44 10.82 -11.44
CA TYR A 254 -12.97 12.10 -11.96
C TYR A 254 -11.46 12.04 -12.21
N PRO A 255 -10.96 12.74 -13.25
CA PRO A 255 -9.52 12.85 -13.47
C PRO A 255 -8.84 13.41 -12.21
N PRO A 256 -7.64 12.92 -11.86
CA PRO A 256 -6.88 13.45 -10.73
C PRO A 256 -6.71 14.96 -10.87
N GLU A 257 -6.73 15.68 -9.74
CA GLU A 257 -6.48 17.11 -9.75
C GLU A 257 -5.06 17.39 -10.28
N GLU A 258 -5.01 18.04 -11.43
CA GLU A 258 -3.80 18.63 -11.95
C GLU A 258 -3.65 20.02 -11.35
N VAL A 259 -2.58 20.21 -10.59
CA VAL A 259 -2.21 21.53 -10.11
C VAL A 259 -0.94 21.98 -10.80
N THR A 260 -0.75 23.29 -10.85
CA THR A 260 0.50 23.85 -11.36
C THR A 260 1.30 24.42 -10.20
N THR A 261 2.62 24.24 -10.25
CA THR A 261 3.55 24.86 -9.30
C THR A 261 4.83 25.23 -10.01
N LYS A 262 5.64 26.07 -9.38
CA LYS A 262 6.93 26.47 -9.93
C LYS A 262 7.99 25.42 -9.63
N LEU A 263 8.69 24.98 -10.68
CA LEU A 263 9.88 24.17 -10.58
C LEU A 263 11.07 25.05 -10.22
N LEU A 264 11.47 25.00 -8.94
CA LEU A 264 12.55 25.83 -8.42
C LEU A 264 13.92 25.31 -8.89
N ASP A 265 14.10 23.99 -8.84
CA ASP A 265 15.33 23.34 -9.27
C ASP A 265 15.08 21.86 -9.61
N ILE A 266 16.02 21.24 -10.31
CA ILE A 266 16.10 19.78 -10.41
C ILE A 266 17.33 19.34 -9.64
N LYS A 267 17.09 18.65 -8.52
CA LYS A 267 18.14 18.14 -7.65
C LYS A 267 18.35 16.66 -7.94
N VAL A 268 19.48 16.12 -7.47
CA VAL A 268 19.79 14.70 -7.60
C VAL A 268 19.95 14.07 -6.23
N SER A 269 19.55 12.81 -6.12
CA SER A 269 19.82 11.95 -4.97
C SER A 269 20.75 10.82 -5.39
N VAL A 270 21.62 10.37 -4.48
CA VAL A 270 22.50 9.22 -4.72
C VAL A 270 21.95 8.04 -3.92
N GLY A 271 21.47 7.03 -4.62
CA GLY A 271 20.91 5.83 -4.02
C GLY A 271 21.99 4.86 -3.52
N ARG A 272 21.52 3.81 -2.83
CA ARG A 272 22.29 2.70 -2.26
C ARG A 272 23.39 2.11 -3.13
N THR A 273 23.09 1.94 -4.42
CA THR A 273 23.98 1.33 -5.43
C THR A 273 24.68 2.39 -6.30
N GLY A 274 24.73 3.62 -5.81
CA GLY A 274 25.36 4.75 -6.48
C GLY A 274 24.52 5.39 -7.58
N ARG A 275 23.33 4.86 -7.91
CA ARG A 275 22.42 5.47 -8.90
C ARG A 275 22.14 6.92 -8.53
N VAL A 276 22.38 7.81 -9.47
CA VAL A 276 22.05 9.23 -9.32
C VAL A 276 20.69 9.45 -9.96
N THR A 277 19.69 9.83 -9.15
CA THR A 277 18.31 9.98 -9.60
C THR A 277 17.88 11.45 -9.48
N PRO A 278 17.51 12.11 -10.59
CA PRO A 278 16.99 13.46 -10.54
C PRO A 278 15.55 13.49 -10.03
N PHE A 279 15.24 14.56 -9.30
CA PHE A 279 13.90 14.85 -8.80
C PHE A 279 13.62 16.35 -8.91
N ALA A 280 12.38 16.68 -9.22
CA ALA A 280 11.87 18.04 -9.23
C ALA A 280 11.81 18.56 -7.80
N PHE A 281 12.41 19.72 -7.54
CA PHE A 281 12.28 20.49 -6.30
C PHE A 281 11.46 21.74 -6.58
N MET A 282 10.30 21.85 -5.95
CA MET A 282 9.24 22.76 -6.39
C MET A 282 8.73 23.63 -5.24
N GLU A 283 8.05 24.72 -5.58
CA GLU A 283 7.29 25.48 -4.58
C GLU A 283 6.23 24.55 -3.97
N PRO A 284 6.09 24.53 -2.63
CA PRO A 284 5.10 23.70 -1.96
C PRO A 284 3.69 23.93 -2.53
N VAL A 285 3.06 22.87 -3.01
CA VAL A 285 1.71 22.93 -3.58
C VAL A 285 0.85 21.83 -2.99
N LYS A 286 -0.42 22.11 -2.68
CA LYS A 286 -1.37 21.08 -2.24
C LYS A 286 -1.88 20.32 -3.47
N VAL A 287 -1.77 19.00 -3.46
CA VAL A 287 -2.30 18.09 -4.49
C VAL A 287 -3.07 16.99 -3.79
N ALA A 288 -4.39 16.89 -4.03
CA ALA A 288 -5.25 15.89 -3.38
C ALA A 288 -5.00 15.82 -1.85
N GLY A 289 -5.19 16.95 -1.17
CA GLY A 289 -5.10 17.07 0.30
C GLY A 289 -3.70 17.21 0.90
N SER A 290 -2.62 16.73 0.25
CA SER A 290 -1.26 16.83 0.83
C SER A 290 -0.35 17.81 0.10
N THR A 291 0.53 18.48 0.86
CA THR A 291 1.58 19.33 0.30
C THR A 291 2.67 18.49 -0.37
N VAL A 292 2.92 18.75 -1.66
CA VAL A 292 4.00 18.16 -2.45
C VAL A 292 5.07 19.22 -2.66
N THR A 293 6.32 18.84 -2.37
CA THR A 293 7.52 19.67 -2.62
C THR A 293 8.50 19.01 -3.56
N ASN A 294 8.41 17.69 -3.72
CA ASN A 294 9.31 16.89 -4.54
C ASN A 294 8.53 15.87 -5.39
N ALA A 295 9.02 15.61 -6.60
CA ALA A 295 8.52 14.54 -7.47
C ALA A 295 9.67 13.93 -8.26
N THR A 296 9.68 12.61 -8.44
CA THR A 296 10.75 11.95 -9.20
C THR A 296 10.68 12.34 -10.68
N LEU A 297 11.85 12.46 -11.30
CA LEU A 297 11.99 12.65 -12.74
C LEU A 297 12.68 11.45 -13.40
N HIS A 298 12.88 10.36 -12.66
CA HIS A 298 13.48 9.09 -13.09
C HIS A 298 14.94 9.18 -13.56
N ASN A 299 15.23 9.81 -14.70
CA ASN A 299 16.56 9.96 -15.30
C ASN A 299 16.62 11.18 -16.24
N GLN A 300 17.79 11.46 -16.82
CA GLN A 300 18.00 12.61 -17.72
C GLN A 300 17.11 12.52 -18.98
N GLU A 301 17.05 11.35 -19.62
CA GLU A 301 16.27 11.16 -20.85
C GLU A 301 14.78 11.45 -20.64
N GLU A 302 14.24 11.10 -19.47
CA GLU A 302 12.85 11.37 -19.13
C GLU A 302 12.57 12.86 -18.91
N ILE A 303 13.53 13.61 -18.37
CA ILE A 303 13.43 15.07 -18.24
C ILE A 303 13.37 15.72 -19.61
N GLU A 304 14.23 15.26 -20.52
CA GLU A 304 14.28 15.73 -21.91
C GLU A 304 13.00 15.36 -22.67
N ARG A 305 12.50 14.12 -22.51
CA ARG A 305 11.24 13.65 -23.09
C ARG A 305 10.04 14.48 -22.63
N LYS A 306 9.97 14.80 -21.33
CA LYS A 306 8.94 15.69 -20.77
C LYS A 306 9.15 17.16 -21.13
N GLY A 307 10.33 17.52 -21.65
CA GLY A 307 10.68 18.88 -22.04
C GLY A 307 10.72 19.86 -20.87
N VAL A 308 10.94 19.40 -19.64
CA VAL A 308 10.90 20.21 -18.41
C VAL A 308 12.22 20.97 -18.21
N LEU A 309 12.14 22.27 -17.94
CA LEU A 309 13.26 23.16 -17.68
C LEU A 309 13.18 23.75 -16.27
N ILE A 310 14.32 23.97 -15.63
CA ILE A 310 14.38 24.60 -14.31
C ILE A 310 13.88 26.04 -14.44
N GLY A 311 12.92 26.41 -13.59
CA GLY A 311 12.18 27.67 -13.64
C GLY A 311 10.78 27.55 -14.26
N ASP A 312 10.47 26.43 -14.93
CA ASP A 312 9.14 26.20 -15.51
C ASP A 312 8.03 26.26 -14.43
N THR A 313 6.84 26.68 -14.85
CA THR A 313 5.62 26.25 -14.16
C THR A 313 5.28 24.86 -14.66
N VAL A 314 5.24 23.87 -13.78
CA VAL A 314 5.01 22.46 -14.12
C VAL A 314 3.64 21.98 -13.65
N ILE A 315 3.06 21.07 -14.42
CA ILE A 315 1.81 20.38 -14.08
C ILE A 315 2.14 19.15 -13.23
N ILE A 316 1.50 19.04 -12.07
CA ILE A 316 1.66 17.95 -11.12
C ILE A 316 0.33 17.27 -10.89
N ARG A 317 0.38 15.94 -10.80
CA ARG A 317 -0.69 15.13 -10.23
C ARG A 317 -0.13 14.11 -9.24
N LYS A 318 -1.00 13.36 -8.58
CA LYS A 318 -0.61 12.13 -7.90
C LYS A 318 -1.10 10.90 -8.66
N ALA A 319 -0.17 10.03 -9.03
CA ALA A 319 -0.50 8.71 -9.57
C ALA A 319 -1.08 7.84 -8.44
N GLY A 320 -2.29 7.30 -8.67
CA GLY A 320 -3.02 6.50 -7.70
C GLY A 320 -3.23 7.21 -6.36
N ASP A 321 -3.37 8.53 -6.38
CA ASP A 321 -3.57 9.42 -5.22
C ASP A 321 -2.41 9.45 -4.19
N VAL A 322 -1.27 8.80 -4.49
CA VAL A 322 -0.14 8.66 -3.57
C VAL A 322 1.16 9.26 -4.10
N ILE A 323 1.60 8.89 -5.30
CA ILE A 323 2.96 9.22 -5.78
C ILE A 323 2.91 10.48 -6.64
N PRO A 324 3.56 11.59 -6.24
CA PRO A 324 3.60 12.79 -7.05
C PRO A 324 4.37 12.58 -8.36
N GLU A 325 3.79 13.07 -9.46
CA GLU A 325 4.34 12.96 -10.81
C GLU A 325 4.30 14.33 -11.49
N VAL A 326 5.42 14.75 -12.07
CA VAL A 326 5.47 15.90 -13.00
C VAL A 326 5.06 15.40 -14.39
N LEU A 327 4.01 16.00 -14.97
CA LEU A 327 3.54 15.63 -16.31
C LEU A 327 4.30 16.36 -17.41
N GLY A 328 4.58 17.64 -17.18
CA GLY A 328 5.26 18.48 -18.16
C GLY A 328 5.16 19.96 -17.79
N PRO A 329 5.75 20.84 -18.62
CA PRO A 329 5.71 22.27 -18.42
C PRO A 329 4.41 22.88 -18.95
N VAL A 330 3.98 23.97 -18.32
CA VAL A 330 2.99 24.90 -18.86
C VAL A 330 3.70 25.85 -19.81
N LEU A 331 3.76 25.48 -21.10
CA LEU A 331 4.57 26.17 -22.11
C LEU A 331 4.27 27.67 -22.22
N ASP A 332 3.00 28.06 -22.12
CA ASP A 332 2.57 29.47 -22.22
C ASP A 332 3.07 30.35 -21.06
N LYS A 333 3.53 29.76 -19.96
CA LYS A 333 4.10 30.47 -18.81
C LYS A 333 5.62 30.64 -18.88
N ARG A 334 6.27 30.17 -19.95
CA ARG A 334 7.71 30.35 -20.14
C ARG A 334 8.05 31.81 -20.38
N THR A 335 9.10 32.25 -19.71
CA THR A 335 9.65 33.59 -19.77
C THR A 335 10.89 33.69 -20.65
N GLY A 336 11.44 32.55 -21.07
CA GLY A 336 12.72 32.44 -21.78
C GLY A 336 13.94 32.49 -20.87
N LYS A 337 13.75 32.56 -19.54
CA LYS A 337 14.82 32.53 -18.53
C LYS A 337 15.05 31.13 -17.96
N GLU A 338 14.23 30.17 -18.35
CA GLU A 338 14.32 28.78 -17.89
C GLU A 338 15.59 28.13 -18.44
N ARG A 339 16.17 27.19 -17.69
CA ARG A 339 17.42 26.52 -18.06
C ARG A 339 17.24 25.02 -18.12
N ALA A 340 17.87 24.39 -19.10
CA ALA A 340 17.93 22.93 -19.16
C ALA A 340 18.67 22.37 -17.94
N PHE A 341 18.14 21.27 -17.39
CA PHE A 341 18.87 20.49 -16.42
C PHE A 341 19.97 19.70 -17.12
N VAL A 342 21.17 19.77 -16.55
CA VAL A 342 22.32 18.98 -16.98
C VAL A 342 22.68 18.08 -15.81
N MET A 343 22.60 16.78 -16.05
CA MET A 343 23.01 15.78 -15.07
C MET A 343 24.45 16.05 -14.60
N PRO A 344 24.74 16.03 -13.29
CA PRO A 344 26.07 16.34 -12.80
C PRO A 344 27.09 15.29 -13.28
N THR A 345 28.32 15.74 -13.54
CA THR A 345 29.43 14.85 -13.92
C THR A 345 30.21 14.32 -12.71
N LYS A 346 29.99 14.91 -11.54
CA LYS A 346 30.59 14.51 -10.26
C LYS A 346 29.50 14.22 -9.24
N CYS A 347 29.75 13.23 -8.39
CA CYS A 347 28.86 12.86 -7.31
C CYS A 347 28.71 14.04 -6.34
N PRO A 348 27.48 14.51 -6.04
CA PRO A 348 27.28 15.64 -5.13
C PRO A 348 27.71 15.32 -3.69
N GLU A 349 27.84 14.03 -3.34
CA GLU A 349 28.08 13.56 -1.97
C GLU A 349 29.56 13.27 -1.69
N CYS A 350 30.34 12.88 -2.72
CA CYS A 350 31.75 12.51 -2.54
C CYS A 350 32.69 13.03 -3.63
N GLY A 351 32.19 13.76 -4.62
CA GLY A 351 32.99 14.37 -5.68
C GLY A 351 33.53 13.43 -6.76
N SER A 352 33.35 12.10 -6.63
CA SER A 352 33.82 11.12 -7.62
C SER A 352 33.16 11.32 -8.98
N ALA A 353 33.89 11.09 -10.08
CA ALA A 353 33.34 11.18 -11.43
C ALA A 353 32.21 10.16 -11.63
N LEU A 354 31.05 10.63 -12.06
CA LEU A 354 29.87 9.80 -12.34
C LEU A 354 30.02 9.15 -13.71
N ARG A 355 29.61 7.88 -13.81
CA ARG A 355 29.67 7.13 -15.06
C ARG A 355 28.62 6.03 -15.11
N ALA A 356 28.26 5.61 -16.32
CA ALA A 356 27.65 4.31 -16.54
C ALA A 356 28.61 3.21 -16.04
N ILE A 357 28.09 2.19 -15.37
CA ILE A 357 28.93 1.11 -14.84
C ILE A 357 29.22 0.09 -15.94
N THR A 358 28.21 -0.22 -16.74
CA THR A 358 28.29 -1.10 -17.91
C THR A 358 27.85 -0.36 -19.18
N GLU A 359 28.33 -0.81 -20.34
CA GLU A 359 27.92 -0.27 -21.63
C GLU A 359 26.40 -0.47 -21.82
N GLY A 360 25.69 0.60 -22.17
CA GLY A 360 24.23 0.60 -22.30
C GLY A 360 23.44 0.94 -21.02
N ASP A 361 24.08 1.14 -19.87
CA ASP A 361 23.39 1.65 -18.67
C ASP A 361 22.92 3.10 -18.91
N VAL A 362 21.60 3.31 -18.96
CA VAL A 362 20.97 4.64 -19.05
C VAL A 362 21.23 5.45 -17.76
N ASP A 363 21.31 4.77 -16.62
CA ASP A 363 21.55 5.41 -15.33
C ASP A 363 23.05 5.66 -15.10
N ILE A 364 23.41 6.90 -14.79
CA ILE A 364 24.75 7.20 -14.29
C ILE A 364 24.86 6.91 -12.78
N ARG A 365 26.04 6.48 -12.35
CA ARG A 365 26.30 6.03 -10.98
C ARG A 365 27.58 6.62 -10.40
N CYS A 366 27.60 6.75 -9.09
CA CYS A 366 28.81 7.01 -8.32
C CYS A 366 29.62 5.71 -8.16
N PRO A 367 30.85 5.63 -8.70
CA PRO A 367 31.67 4.42 -8.61
C PRO A 367 32.36 4.25 -7.26
N ASN A 368 32.33 5.26 -6.37
CA ASN A 368 32.88 5.15 -5.02
C ASN A 368 31.92 4.36 -4.11
N THR A 369 31.84 3.06 -4.35
CA THR A 369 30.91 2.17 -3.63
C THR A 369 31.25 2.02 -2.16
N GLN A 370 32.53 2.13 -1.78
CA GLN A 370 32.95 1.91 -0.40
C GLN A 370 32.65 3.12 0.51
N SER A 371 33.14 4.31 0.13
CA SER A 371 33.21 5.47 1.06
C SER A 371 32.29 6.63 0.70
N CYS A 372 31.47 6.52 -0.35
CA CYS A 372 30.49 7.56 -0.65
C CYS A 372 29.48 7.69 0.52
N PRO A 373 29.38 8.86 1.18
CA PRO A 373 28.54 9.02 2.37
C PRO A 373 27.07 8.66 2.13
N ALA A 374 26.53 9.06 0.97
CA ALA A 374 25.16 8.71 0.61
C ALA A 374 24.98 7.22 0.38
N GLN A 375 25.84 6.57 -0.41
CA GLN A 375 25.69 5.14 -0.66
C GLN A 375 25.77 4.34 0.64
N LEU A 376 26.71 4.70 1.52
CA LEU A 376 26.85 4.08 2.83
C LEU A 376 25.58 4.27 3.68
N ARG A 377 25.11 5.50 3.87
CA ARG A 377 23.86 5.80 4.60
C ARG A 377 22.68 5.01 4.04
N GLU A 378 22.50 4.99 2.72
CA GLU A 378 21.41 4.27 2.07
C GLU A 378 21.53 2.75 2.23
N ARG A 379 22.75 2.18 2.30
CA ARG A 379 22.96 0.75 2.59
C ARG A 379 22.64 0.43 4.04
N ILE A 380 23.11 1.23 5.01
CA ILE A 380 22.79 1.06 6.43
C ILE A 380 21.26 1.15 6.65
N TYR A 381 20.61 2.16 6.08
CA TYR A 381 19.16 2.31 6.13
C TYR A 381 18.45 1.10 5.51
N TYR A 382 18.91 0.62 4.35
CA TYR A 382 18.28 -0.50 3.69
C TYR A 382 18.37 -1.82 4.47
N ILE A 383 19.48 -2.05 5.19
CA ILE A 383 19.65 -3.23 6.04
C ILE A 383 18.51 -3.37 7.06
N GLY A 384 18.05 -2.25 7.63
CA GLY A 384 16.91 -2.23 8.57
C GLY A 384 15.53 -2.38 7.93
N SER A 385 15.41 -2.29 6.60
CA SER A 385 14.11 -2.35 5.93
C SER A 385 13.46 -3.73 6.03
N ARG A 386 12.11 -3.76 5.93
CA ARG A 386 11.32 -5.01 5.89
C ARG A 386 11.75 -6.01 4.82
N ALA A 387 12.25 -5.50 3.69
CA ALA A 387 12.72 -6.33 2.58
C ALA A 387 14.09 -6.98 2.86
N ALA A 388 14.83 -6.48 3.85
CA ALA A 388 16.14 -6.98 4.27
C ALA A 388 16.01 -7.68 5.63
N LEU A 389 16.58 -7.14 6.71
CA LEU A 389 16.62 -7.81 8.02
C LEU A 389 15.47 -7.43 8.97
N ASP A 390 14.66 -6.43 8.60
CA ASP A 390 13.52 -5.94 9.39
C ASP A 390 13.92 -5.59 10.83
N ILE A 391 14.79 -4.58 10.97
CA ILE A 391 15.33 -4.13 12.25
C ILE A 391 14.52 -2.90 12.69
N ASP A 392 13.70 -3.05 13.73
CA ASP A 392 12.98 -1.92 14.34
C ASP A 392 13.98 -0.82 14.75
N VAL A 393 13.55 0.44 14.71
CA VAL A 393 14.36 1.63 14.98
C VAL A 393 15.45 1.96 13.94
N LEU A 394 15.97 1.00 13.15
CA LEU A 394 16.98 1.26 12.12
C LEU A 394 16.38 1.90 10.85
N GLY A 395 15.78 3.08 11.02
CA GLY A 395 15.30 3.94 9.94
C GLY A 395 16.36 4.92 9.43
N TYR A 396 15.95 5.82 8.53
CA TYR A 396 16.85 6.79 7.89
C TYR A 396 17.60 7.67 8.90
N GLU A 397 16.89 8.25 9.87
CA GLU A 397 17.48 9.11 10.91
C GLU A 397 18.45 8.34 11.82
N ALA A 398 18.15 7.07 12.13
CA ALA A 398 19.05 6.23 12.91
C ALA A 398 20.34 5.92 12.12
N ALA A 399 20.23 5.60 10.83
CA ALA A 399 21.39 5.40 9.96
C ALA A 399 22.26 6.66 9.87
N VAL A 400 21.64 7.85 9.76
CA VAL A 400 22.34 9.14 9.78
C VAL A 400 23.05 9.35 11.13
N ALA A 401 22.37 9.14 12.26
CA ALA A 401 22.95 9.32 13.59
C ALA A 401 24.16 8.38 13.82
N LEU A 402 24.01 7.09 13.50
CA LEU A 402 25.08 6.10 13.64
C LEU A 402 26.36 6.48 12.89
N LEU A 403 26.22 7.07 11.69
CA LEU A 403 27.36 7.51 10.87
C LEU A 403 27.92 8.86 11.30
N ASN A 404 27.06 9.87 11.55
CA ASN A 404 27.49 11.22 11.93
C ASN A 404 28.20 11.23 13.29
N ASP A 405 27.67 10.47 14.24
CA ASP A 405 28.24 10.33 15.59
C ASP A 405 29.41 9.35 15.63
N LYS A 406 29.80 8.79 14.46
CA LYS A 406 30.92 7.85 14.29
C LYS A 406 30.82 6.63 15.20
N ILE A 407 29.58 6.17 15.42
CA ILE A 407 29.31 4.95 16.18
C ILE A 407 29.68 3.73 15.34
N ILE A 408 29.38 3.78 14.04
CA ILE A 408 29.81 2.79 13.05
C ILE A 408 30.65 3.45 11.95
N ARG A 409 31.58 2.68 11.38
CA ARG A 409 32.32 3.11 10.18
C ARG A 409 31.60 2.68 8.91
N ASP A 410 31.11 1.45 8.90
CA ASP A 410 30.46 0.84 7.75
C ASP A 410 29.49 -0.28 8.18
N GLU A 411 28.95 -1.04 7.23
CA GLU A 411 27.98 -2.11 7.47
C GLU A 411 28.51 -3.20 8.40
N SER A 412 29.83 -3.41 8.42
CA SER A 412 30.45 -4.49 9.18
C SER A 412 30.33 -4.33 10.70
N ASP A 413 30.06 -3.11 11.18
CA ASP A 413 29.95 -2.78 12.61
C ASP A 413 28.52 -2.91 13.17
N ILE A 414 27.49 -3.09 12.32
CA ILE A 414 26.08 -3.06 12.74
C ILE A 414 25.80 -4.06 13.88
N PHE A 415 26.29 -5.29 13.75
CA PHE A 415 26.00 -6.37 14.70
C PHE A 415 26.95 -6.43 15.89
N SER A 416 27.91 -5.49 15.99
CA SER A 416 28.78 -5.31 17.15
C SER A 416 28.42 -4.05 17.95
N LEU A 417 27.30 -3.40 17.63
CA LEU A 417 26.79 -2.27 18.39
C LEU A 417 26.55 -2.64 19.86
N THR A 418 27.03 -1.79 20.74
CA THR A 418 26.86 -1.91 22.18
C THR A 418 26.08 -0.73 22.71
N GLU A 419 25.47 -0.90 23.88
CA GLU A 419 24.84 0.19 24.61
C GLU A 419 25.79 1.38 24.81
N ASP A 420 27.03 1.13 25.26
CA ASP A 420 28.04 2.18 25.47
C ASP A 420 28.36 2.98 24.21
N ALA A 421 28.28 2.35 23.04
CA ALA A 421 28.48 3.03 21.76
C ALA A 421 27.27 3.90 21.40
N LEU A 422 26.05 3.38 21.58
CA LEU A 422 24.81 4.09 21.28
C LEU A 422 24.56 5.27 22.22
N MET A 423 24.98 5.17 23.49
CA MET A 423 24.89 6.25 24.47
C MET A 423 25.68 7.52 24.09
N LYS A 424 26.53 7.47 23.06
CA LYS A 424 27.27 8.64 22.53
C LYS A 424 26.45 9.53 21.60
N SER A 425 25.25 9.09 21.20
CA SER A 425 24.36 9.83 20.30
C SER A 425 23.16 10.40 21.04
N GLU A 426 22.82 11.64 20.73
CA GLU A 426 21.57 12.28 21.19
C GLU A 426 20.32 11.59 20.63
N PHE A 427 20.42 10.87 19.50
CA PHE A 427 19.29 10.16 18.90
C PHE A 427 18.85 8.95 19.74
N PHE A 428 19.79 8.29 20.41
CA PHE A 428 19.55 7.08 21.22
C PHE A 428 19.43 7.36 22.72
N THR A 429 19.64 8.60 23.15
CA THR A 429 19.57 9.03 24.54
C THR A 429 18.39 9.97 24.79
N LYS A 430 18.02 10.12 26.06
CA LYS A 430 17.08 11.17 26.49
C LYS A 430 17.84 12.47 26.72
N LYS A 431 17.12 13.58 26.84
CA LYS A 431 17.69 14.91 27.15
C LYS A 431 18.50 14.96 28.45
N ASP A 432 18.25 14.05 29.39
CA ASP A 432 18.98 13.92 30.65
C ASP A 432 20.23 13.03 30.56
N GLY A 433 20.57 12.53 29.36
CA GLY A 433 21.70 11.65 29.12
C GLY A 433 21.47 10.19 29.51
N SER A 434 20.26 9.82 29.95
CA SER A 434 19.92 8.42 30.23
C SER A 434 19.48 7.65 28.98
N ARG A 435 19.40 6.31 29.10
CA ARG A 435 18.98 5.41 28.01
C ARG A 435 17.64 5.84 27.40
N GLY A 436 17.62 5.99 26.08
CA GLY A 436 16.40 6.18 25.31
C GLY A 436 15.72 4.84 24.98
N LYS A 437 14.39 4.87 24.80
CA LYS A 437 13.62 3.67 24.40
C LYS A 437 14.05 3.11 23.05
N ASN A 438 14.52 3.99 22.16
CA ASN A 438 15.04 3.62 20.84
C ASN A 438 16.30 2.76 20.95
N LEU A 439 17.17 3.01 21.92
CA LEU A 439 18.38 2.23 22.16
C LEU A 439 18.03 0.79 22.51
N GLU A 440 17.16 0.59 23.50
CA GLU A 440 16.73 -0.74 23.96
C GLU A 440 16.12 -1.55 22.82
N LYS A 441 15.17 -0.95 22.11
CA LYS A 441 14.51 -1.56 20.95
C LYS A 441 15.48 -1.92 19.83
N LEU A 442 16.45 -1.06 19.53
CA LEU A 442 17.42 -1.34 18.48
C LEU A 442 18.30 -2.55 18.84
N LEU A 443 18.78 -2.64 20.07
CA LEU A 443 19.60 -3.78 20.52
C LEU A 443 18.81 -5.09 20.47
N GLU A 444 17.56 -5.09 20.92
CA GLU A 444 16.67 -6.26 20.82
C GLU A 444 16.43 -6.66 19.35
N ALA A 445 16.14 -5.69 18.48
CA ALA A 445 15.91 -5.93 17.06
C ALA A 445 17.16 -6.43 16.33
N LEU A 446 18.37 -6.00 16.73
CA LEU A 446 19.63 -6.49 16.18
C LEU A 446 19.88 -7.96 16.53
N GLU A 447 19.56 -8.38 17.75
CA GLU A 447 19.65 -9.80 18.12
C GLU A 447 18.65 -10.66 17.35
N GLU A 448 17.41 -10.19 17.17
CA GLU A 448 16.42 -10.88 16.34
C GLU A 448 16.89 -10.98 14.88
N ALA A 449 17.45 -9.90 14.34
CA ALA A 449 17.91 -9.84 12.95
C ALA A 449 19.02 -10.86 12.62
N LYS A 450 19.86 -11.25 13.59
CA LYS A 450 20.88 -12.30 13.39
C LYS A 450 20.27 -13.66 13.03
N THR A 451 19.02 -13.90 13.45
CA THR A 451 18.31 -15.17 13.24
C THR A 451 17.56 -15.24 11.91
N ARG A 452 17.51 -14.14 11.14
CA ARG A 452 16.79 -14.10 9.87
C ARG A 452 17.37 -15.10 8.86
N PRO A 453 16.53 -15.65 7.96
CA PRO A 453 17.00 -16.61 6.95
C PRO A 453 18.12 -16.06 6.06
N LEU A 454 19.01 -16.94 5.58
CA LEU A 454 20.18 -16.57 4.78
C LEU A 454 19.85 -15.63 3.61
N TRP A 455 18.71 -15.84 2.93
CA TRP A 455 18.33 -15.01 1.80
C TRP A 455 18.13 -13.53 2.19
N ARG A 456 17.64 -13.24 3.41
CA ARG A 456 17.52 -11.85 3.90
C ARG A 456 18.89 -11.24 4.15
N THR A 457 19.82 -12.03 4.69
CA THR A 457 21.24 -11.63 4.82
C THR A 457 21.82 -11.27 3.45
N ILE A 458 21.59 -12.07 2.41
CA ILE A 458 22.05 -11.78 1.04
C ILE A 458 21.44 -10.47 0.50
N VAL A 459 20.14 -10.24 0.72
CA VAL A 459 19.49 -8.97 0.31
C VAL A 459 20.12 -7.77 1.03
N ALA A 460 20.41 -7.90 2.32
CA ALA A 460 21.02 -6.85 3.13
C ALA A 460 22.39 -6.39 2.60
N LEU A 461 23.15 -7.29 1.97
CA LEU A 461 24.45 -6.98 1.35
C LEU A 461 24.35 -6.05 0.14
N SER A 462 23.15 -5.80 -0.37
CA SER A 462 22.91 -4.82 -1.43
C SER A 462 23.66 -5.11 -2.75
N ILE A 463 23.87 -6.39 -3.06
CA ILE A 463 24.48 -6.85 -4.31
C ILE A 463 23.64 -6.37 -5.50
N ARG A 464 24.29 -5.87 -6.56
CA ARG A 464 23.60 -5.33 -7.74
C ARG A 464 22.72 -6.43 -8.36
N HIS A 465 21.50 -6.06 -8.75
CA HIS A 465 20.47 -6.96 -9.32
C HIS A 465 19.93 -8.07 -8.40
N VAL A 466 20.53 -8.30 -7.23
CA VAL A 466 20.08 -9.32 -6.28
C VAL A 466 18.99 -8.74 -5.38
N GLY A 467 17.74 -8.90 -5.81
CA GLY A 467 16.56 -8.68 -4.97
C GLY A 467 16.16 -9.94 -4.18
N PRO A 468 15.05 -9.89 -3.41
CA PRO A 468 14.56 -11.01 -2.61
C PRO A 468 14.48 -12.34 -3.36
N THR A 469 13.94 -12.34 -4.58
CA THR A 469 13.77 -13.55 -5.39
C THR A 469 15.11 -14.20 -5.76
N ALA A 470 16.09 -13.41 -6.23
CA ALA A 470 17.41 -13.93 -6.58
C ALA A 470 18.17 -14.41 -5.35
N ALA A 471 18.07 -13.69 -4.23
CA ALA A 471 18.67 -14.08 -2.96
C ALA A 471 18.11 -15.40 -2.42
N GLN A 472 16.79 -15.63 -2.55
CA GLN A 472 16.16 -16.90 -2.18
C GLN A 472 16.66 -18.06 -3.04
N ALA A 473 16.78 -17.85 -4.35
CA ALA A 473 17.31 -18.86 -5.27
C ALA A 473 18.76 -19.23 -4.93
N LEU A 474 19.62 -18.24 -4.63
CA LEU A 474 20.99 -18.45 -4.16
C LEU A 474 21.05 -19.25 -2.86
N ALA A 475 20.31 -18.80 -1.84
CA ALA A 475 20.30 -19.44 -0.53
C ALA A 475 19.78 -20.89 -0.59
N THR A 476 18.75 -21.14 -1.39
CA THR A 476 18.14 -22.47 -1.53
C THR A 476 19.07 -23.43 -2.28
N THR A 477 19.69 -22.97 -3.36
CA THR A 477 20.52 -23.84 -4.22
C THR A 477 21.88 -24.14 -3.61
N LEU A 478 22.53 -23.14 -3.01
CA LEU A 478 23.92 -23.25 -2.54
C LEU A 478 24.02 -23.43 -1.01
N GLY A 479 22.95 -23.16 -0.26
CA GLY A 479 22.83 -23.54 1.16
C GLY A 479 23.70 -22.76 2.14
N SER A 480 24.67 -21.96 1.71
CA SER A 480 25.52 -21.16 2.62
C SER A 480 26.17 -19.97 1.92
N MET A 481 26.48 -18.93 2.69
CA MET A 481 27.24 -17.77 2.22
C MET A 481 28.63 -18.17 1.70
N ASP A 482 29.29 -19.14 2.33
CA ASP A 482 30.59 -19.65 1.90
C ASP A 482 30.50 -20.32 0.51
N ALA A 483 29.50 -21.18 0.28
CA ALA A 483 29.28 -21.80 -1.02
C ALA A 483 28.93 -20.76 -2.10
N ILE A 484 28.09 -19.77 -1.77
CA ILE A 484 27.74 -18.66 -2.68
C ILE A 484 29.00 -17.87 -3.07
N SER A 485 29.86 -17.56 -2.10
CA SER A 485 31.07 -16.77 -2.33
C SER A 485 32.13 -17.45 -3.22
N LYS A 486 32.03 -18.77 -3.39
CA LYS A 486 32.99 -19.60 -4.16
C LYS A 486 32.41 -20.11 -5.49
N ALA A 487 31.12 -19.92 -5.73
CA ALA A 487 30.45 -20.43 -6.91
C ALA A 487 30.91 -19.65 -8.16
N PRO A 488 31.34 -20.33 -9.24
CA PRO A 488 31.75 -19.67 -10.47
C PRO A 488 30.52 -19.14 -11.23
N VAL A 489 30.75 -18.20 -12.16
CA VAL A 489 29.68 -17.53 -12.92
C VAL A 489 28.79 -18.54 -13.64
N GLU A 490 29.38 -19.60 -14.20
CA GLU A 490 28.66 -20.65 -14.93
C GLU A 490 27.67 -21.40 -14.04
N THR A 491 28.06 -21.72 -12.80
CA THR A 491 27.17 -22.38 -11.84
C THR A 491 26.07 -21.43 -11.37
N LEU A 492 26.38 -20.15 -11.20
CA LEU A 492 25.41 -19.14 -10.75
C LEU A 492 24.39 -18.79 -11.83
N SER A 493 24.79 -18.76 -13.11
CA SER A 493 23.89 -18.40 -14.21
C SER A 493 22.89 -19.51 -14.56
N GLU A 494 23.23 -20.77 -14.24
CA GLU A 494 22.33 -21.92 -14.34
C GLU A 494 21.18 -21.92 -13.31
N ILE A 495 21.27 -21.09 -12.26
CA ILE A 495 20.20 -20.96 -11.26
C ILE A 495 19.01 -20.19 -11.85
N ASP A 496 17.81 -20.78 -11.76
CA ASP A 496 16.56 -20.19 -12.27
C ASP A 496 16.34 -18.78 -11.71
N GLY A 497 16.22 -17.80 -12.61
CA GLY A 497 15.99 -16.40 -12.27
C GLY A 497 17.23 -15.54 -12.02
N LEU A 498 18.45 -16.09 -12.13
CA LEU A 498 19.68 -15.29 -12.06
C LEU A 498 20.14 -14.83 -13.45
N GLY A 499 20.47 -15.77 -14.33
CA GLY A 499 21.12 -15.47 -15.61
C GLY A 499 22.50 -14.81 -15.45
N ASP A 500 23.17 -14.55 -16.58
CA ASP A 500 24.59 -14.16 -16.59
C ASP A 500 24.88 -12.81 -15.90
N VAL A 501 23.99 -11.83 -16.05
CA VAL A 501 24.19 -10.48 -15.48
C VAL A 501 24.18 -10.52 -13.95
N ILE A 502 23.27 -11.28 -13.34
CA ILE A 502 23.19 -11.41 -11.89
C ILE A 502 24.33 -12.27 -11.38
N ALA A 503 24.64 -13.38 -12.06
CA ALA A 503 25.76 -14.25 -11.72
C ALA A 503 27.10 -13.48 -11.66
N GLN A 504 27.40 -12.70 -12.71
CA GLN A 504 28.58 -11.85 -12.78
C GLN A 504 28.61 -10.83 -11.63
N SER A 505 27.47 -10.18 -11.36
CA SER A 505 27.36 -9.20 -10.26
C SER A 505 27.62 -9.79 -8.87
N VAL A 506 27.26 -11.06 -8.67
CA VAL A 506 27.52 -11.78 -7.41
C VAL A 506 29.02 -12.06 -7.26
N VAL A 507 29.66 -12.63 -8.28
CA VAL A 507 31.11 -12.93 -8.26
C VAL A 507 31.92 -11.66 -8.04
N GLU A 508 31.66 -10.61 -8.83
CA GLU A 508 32.35 -9.32 -8.71
C GLU A 508 32.20 -8.70 -7.32
N TRP A 509 31.05 -8.92 -6.65
CA TRP A 509 30.84 -8.43 -5.30
C TRP A 509 31.75 -9.15 -4.30
N PHE A 510 31.84 -10.49 -4.37
CA PHE A 510 32.69 -11.27 -3.46
C PHE A 510 34.19 -11.10 -3.71
N ASP A 511 34.60 -10.63 -4.88
CA ASP A 511 36.00 -10.35 -5.22
C ASP A 511 36.60 -9.15 -4.49
N VAL A 512 35.76 -8.31 -3.87
CA VAL A 512 36.18 -7.07 -3.20
C VAL A 512 36.46 -7.29 -1.71
N ASP A 513 37.66 -6.90 -1.26
CA ASP A 513 38.13 -7.17 0.11
C ASP A 513 37.23 -6.63 1.22
N TRP A 514 36.74 -5.40 1.09
CA TRP A 514 35.91 -4.80 2.14
C TRP A 514 34.51 -5.43 2.22
N HIS A 515 33.99 -5.98 1.11
CA HIS A 515 32.77 -6.78 1.12
C HIS A 515 32.99 -8.09 1.90
N ARG A 516 34.12 -8.77 1.68
CA ARG A 516 34.50 -9.96 2.46
C ARG A 516 34.64 -9.65 3.96
N ASN A 517 35.12 -8.45 4.31
CA ASN A 517 35.18 -8.02 5.70
C ASN A 517 33.78 -7.93 6.36
N ILE A 518 32.76 -7.46 5.63
CA ILE A 518 31.37 -7.44 6.15
C ILE A 518 30.94 -8.85 6.54
N ILE A 519 31.13 -9.82 5.64
CA ILE A 519 30.78 -11.23 5.90
C ILE A 519 31.51 -11.75 7.12
N ASN A 520 32.82 -11.50 7.22
CA ASN A 520 33.63 -11.95 8.36
C ASN A 520 33.13 -11.39 9.70
N GLN A 521 32.79 -10.10 9.74
CA GLN A 521 32.34 -9.45 10.98
C GLN A 521 30.92 -9.88 11.37
N TRP A 522 30.01 -9.99 10.40
CA TRP A 522 28.66 -10.49 10.63
C TRP A 522 28.67 -11.96 11.08
N THR A 523 29.54 -12.79 10.50
CA THR A 523 29.74 -14.18 10.92
C THR A 523 30.20 -14.25 12.38
N LYS A 524 31.21 -13.45 12.77
CA LYS A 524 31.70 -13.37 14.16
C LYS A 524 30.62 -12.90 15.14
N ALA A 525 29.74 -12.01 14.70
CA ALA A 525 28.63 -11.49 15.50
C ALA A 525 27.44 -12.47 15.63
N GLY A 526 27.49 -13.62 14.96
CA GLY A 526 26.47 -14.67 15.05
C GLY A 526 25.32 -14.52 14.05
N VAL A 527 25.48 -13.69 13.00
CA VAL A 527 24.49 -13.60 11.91
C VAL A 527 24.41 -14.93 11.17
N THR A 528 23.20 -15.35 10.83
CA THR A 528 22.96 -16.60 10.09
C THR A 528 23.59 -16.53 8.69
N MET A 529 24.65 -17.34 8.48
CA MET A 529 25.40 -17.46 7.22
C MET A 529 25.20 -18.79 6.50
N VAL A 530 24.50 -19.72 7.13
CA VAL A 530 24.11 -20.98 6.52
C VAL A 530 22.60 -20.91 6.37
N ASN A 531 22.10 -21.33 5.21
CA ASN A 531 20.69 -21.53 5.07
C ASN A 531 20.33 -22.56 6.12
N GLN A 532 19.53 -22.17 7.11
CA GLN A 532 18.97 -23.15 8.00
C GLN A 532 18.25 -24.11 7.06
N LYS A 533 18.61 -25.40 7.10
CA LYS A 533 17.74 -26.40 6.49
C LYS A 533 16.36 -26.03 7.01
N PRO A 534 15.34 -25.91 6.14
CA PRO A 534 13.98 -25.94 6.65
C PRO A 534 14.02 -27.08 7.67
N ALA A 535 13.62 -26.84 8.93
CA ALA A 535 13.33 -27.96 9.84
C ALA A 535 12.65 -29.02 8.99
N ASP A 536 12.97 -30.33 9.06
CA ASP A 536 12.44 -31.35 8.12
C ASP A 536 10.91 -31.24 8.02
N LEU A 537 10.50 -30.31 7.17
CA LEU A 537 9.17 -29.77 7.08
C LEU A 537 8.66 -30.60 5.94
N PRO A 538 7.52 -31.28 6.13
CA PRO A 538 6.93 -32.09 5.10
C PRO A 538 6.99 -31.33 3.76
N GLN A 539 7.65 -31.90 2.75
CA GLN A 539 7.76 -31.28 1.42
C GLN A 539 6.44 -31.44 0.66
N THR A 540 5.36 -31.03 1.30
CA THR A 540 3.98 -31.25 0.89
C THR A 540 3.59 -30.39 -0.29
N LEU A 541 4.39 -29.35 -0.58
CA LEU A 541 4.19 -28.45 -1.70
C LEU A 541 5.14 -28.74 -2.88
N ALA A 542 5.93 -29.82 -2.82
CA ALA A 542 6.91 -30.15 -3.85
C ALA A 542 6.28 -30.23 -5.25
N GLY A 543 6.82 -29.46 -6.19
CA GLY A 543 6.36 -29.42 -7.58
C GLY A 543 5.12 -28.55 -7.84
N LEU A 544 4.55 -27.92 -6.81
CA LEU A 544 3.38 -27.06 -6.92
C LEU A 544 3.77 -25.58 -7.00
N THR A 545 3.16 -24.86 -7.94
CA THR A 545 3.35 -23.42 -8.13
C THR A 545 2.22 -22.63 -7.47
N PHE A 546 2.58 -21.71 -6.58
CA PHE A 546 1.65 -20.87 -5.84
C PHE A 546 1.73 -19.42 -6.30
N VAL A 547 0.60 -18.77 -6.53
CA VAL A 547 0.56 -17.31 -6.66
C VAL A 547 -0.14 -16.73 -5.45
N VAL A 548 0.53 -15.85 -4.72
CA VAL A 548 -0.08 -15.19 -3.57
C VAL A 548 -0.68 -13.85 -3.99
N THR A 549 -1.90 -13.59 -3.54
CA THR A 549 -2.59 -12.33 -3.77
C THR A 549 -3.45 -11.97 -2.57
N GLY A 550 -3.33 -10.72 -2.11
CA GLY A 550 -3.87 -10.28 -0.83
C GLY A 550 -2.84 -10.36 0.31
N GLY A 551 -3.12 -9.69 1.43
CA GLY A 551 -2.41 -9.79 2.70
C GLY A 551 -2.87 -11.02 3.48
N LEU A 552 -1.98 -11.69 4.19
CA LEU A 552 -2.31 -12.91 4.93
C LEU A 552 -2.27 -12.58 6.43
N GLU A 553 -3.10 -13.24 7.22
CA GLU A 553 -3.25 -13.02 8.66
C GLU A 553 -1.98 -13.42 9.42
N GLY A 554 -1.41 -14.58 9.07
CA GLY A 554 -0.18 -15.11 9.66
C GLY A 554 1.08 -14.77 8.88
N PHE A 555 0.96 -14.24 7.66
CA PHE A 555 2.09 -14.01 6.78
C PHE A 555 2.12 -12.61 6.15
N THR A 556 3.27 -11.94 6.25
CA THR A 556 3.60 -10.87 5.31
C THR A 556 3.80 -11.41 3.90
N ARG A 557 3.68 -10.56 2.88
CA ARG A 557 3.90 -10.91 1.47
C ARG A 557 5.25 -11.57 1.19
N ASP A 558 6.28 -11.20 1.95
CA ASP A 558 7.60 -11.81 1.85
C ASP A 558 7.65 -13.14 2.62
N SER A 559 7.12 -13.18 3.85
CA SER A 559 7.12 -14.41 4.68
C SER A 559 6.27 -15.55 4.12
N ILE A 560 5.22 -15.27 3.36
CA ILE A 560 4.44 -16.34 2.70
C ILE A 560 5.21 -16.96 1.55
N ALA A 561 5.90 -16.15 0.74
CA ALA A 561 6.72 -16.64 -0.34
C ALA A 561 7.83 -17.56 0.21
N GLU A 562 8.40 -17.19 1.35
CA GLU A 562 9.34 -18.05 2.08
C GLU A 562 8.69 -19.34 2.58
N THR A 563 7.49 -19.27 3.14
CA THR A 563 6.80 -20.45 3.69
C THR A 563 6.44 -21.47 2.60
N ILE A 564 5.98 -20.99 1.45
CA ILE A 564 5.75 -21.80 0.24
C ILE A 564 7.04 -22.49 -0.18
N THR A 565 8.13 -21.73 -0.27
CA THR A 565 9.44 -22.24 -0.68
C THR A 565 9.98 -23.28 0.31
N ALA A 566 9.80 -23.04 1.62
CA ALA A 566 10.28 -23.92 2.68
C ALA A 566 9.62 -25.33 2.65
N HIS A 567 8.41 -25.47 2.12
CA HIS A 567 7.71 -26.75 1.95
C HIS A 567 7.82 -27.32 0.52
N GLY A 568 8.74 -26.80 -0.30
CA GLY A 568 9.07 -27.31 -1.64
C GLY A 568 8.24 -26.71 -2.79
N GLY A 569 7.39 -25.72 -2.52
CA GLY A 569 6.56 -25.06 -3.53
C GLY A 569 7.28 -23.90 -4.23
N LYS A 570 6.78 -23.50 -5.41
CA LYS A 570 7.31 -22.37 -6.18
C LYS A 570 6.39 -21.14 -6.08
N PRO A 571 6.75 -20.06 -5.36
CA PRO A 571 5.98 -18.83 -5.37
C PRO A 571 6.17 -18.10 -6.71
N SER A 572 5.07 -17.63 -7.32
CA SER A 572 5.05 -16.90 -8.59
C SER A 572 4.38 -15.55 -8.43
N SER A 573 4.88 -14.56 -9.18
CA SER A 573 4.33 -13.20 -9.21
C SER A 573 3.16 -13.07 -10.19
N SER A 574 2.96 -14.02 -11.12
CA SER A 574 1.91 -13.98 -12.13
C SER A 574 1.16 -15.31 -12.23
N VAL A 575 -0.13 -15.23 -12.55
CA VAL A 575 -0.99 -16.39 -12.75
C VAL A 575 -0.92 -16.84 -14.19
N SER A 576 -0.68 -18.13 -14.39
CA SER A 576 -0.64 -18.77 -15.71
C SER A 576 -1.36 -20.12 -15.67
N LYS A 577 -1.53 -20.76 -16.82
CA LYS A 577 -2.05 -22.14 -16.90
C LYS A 577 -1.15 -23.18 -16.19
N LYS A 578 0.09 -22.81 -15.84
CA LYS A 578 1.04 -23.66 -15.10
C LYS A 578 1.00 -23.40 -13.59
N THR A 579 0.17 -22.48 -13.12
CA THR A 579 -0.02 -22.23 -11.70
C THR A 579 -0.94 -23.31 -11.13
N ASP A 580 -0.53 -23.98 -10.06
CA ASP A 580 -1.34 -25.02 -9.42
C ASP A 580 -2.35 -24.41 -8.44
N TYR A 581 -1.86 -23.48 -7.62
CA TYR A 581 -2.65 -22.83 -6.58
C TYR A 581 -2.51 -21.31 -6.61
N VAL A 582 -3.61 -20.60 -6.39
CA VAL A 582 -3.58 -19.19 -6.05
C VAL A 582 -4.02 -19.04 -4.61
N LEU A 583 -3.05 -18.70 -3.74
CA LEU A 583 -3.28 -18.42 -2.34
C LEU A 583 -3.83 -17.00 -2.20
N VAL A 584 -5.04 -16.93 -1.70
CA VAL A 584 -5.81 -15.70 -1.59
C VAL A 584 -5.91 -15.31 -0.13
N GLY A 585 -5.23 -14.22 0.20
CA GLY A 585 -5.39 -13.52 1.47
C GLY A 585 -6.42 -12.39 1.37
N THR A 586 -6.40 -11.49 2.35
CA THR A 586 -7.20 -10.28 2.40
C THR A 586 -6.84 -9.28 1.29
N ASP A 587 -7.80 -8.69 0.59
CA ASP A 587 -7.57 -7.76 -0.54
C ASP A 587 -6.78 -8.37 -1.73
N PRO A 588 -7.22 -9.51 -2.30
CA PRO A 588 -6.57 -10.08 -3.47
C PRO A 588 -6.67 -9.16 -4.68
N GLY A 589 -5.54 -8.92 -5.32
CA GLY A 589 -5.43 -8.07 -6.51
C GLY A 589 -5.90 -8.75 -7.79
N SER A 590 -5.51 -8.19 -8.93
CA SER A 590 -5.87 -8.68 -10.28
C SER A 590 -5.51 -10.13 -10.59
N LYS A 591 -4.69 -10.77 -9.75
CA LYS A 591 -4.26 -12.17 -9.89
C LYS A 591 -5.37 -13.18 -9.60
N LEU A 592 -6.27 -12.91 -8.65
CA LEU A 592 -7.41 -13.79 -8.37
C LEU A 592 -8.32 -13.94 -9.60
N ALA A 593 -8.66 -12.83 -10.23
CA ALA A 593 -9.47 -12.85 -11.46
C ALA A 593 -8.79 -13.65 -12.57
N LYS A 594 -7.46 -13.53 -12.71
CA LYS A 594 -6.70 -14.28 -13.70
C LYS A 594 -6.64 -15.78 -13.40
N ALA A 595 -6.65 -16.17 -12.12
CA ALA A 595 -6.73 -17.57 -11.69
C ALA A 595 -8.05 -18.22 -12.09
N GLN A 596 -9.15 -17.51 -11.87
CA GLN A 596 -10.48 -17.98 -12.23
C GLN A 596 -10.66 -18.10 -13.74
N GLU A 597 -10.19 -17.11 -14.50
CA GLU A 597 -10.21 -17.15 -15.98
C GLU A 597 -9.45 -18.36 -16.53
N LEU A 598 -8.31 -18.70 -15.92
CA LEU A 598 -7.46 -19.80 -16.36
C LEU A 598 -7.81 -21.15 -15.73
N GLY A 599 -8.83 -21.20 -14.85
CA GLY A 599 -9.27 -22.41 -14.17
C GLY A 599 -8.25 -22.96 -13.15
N VAL A 600 -7.40 -22.10 -12.59
CA VAL A 600 -6.40 -22.45 -11.58
C VAL A 600 -7.07 -22.60 -10.20
N THR A 601 -6.65 -23.60 -9.43
CA THR A 601 -7.20 -23.87 -8.09
C THR A 601 -6.93 -22.71 -7.14
N ILE A 602 -7.93 -22.25 -6.41
CA ILE A 602 -7.82 -21.12 -5.48
C ILE A 602 -8.00 -21.64 -4.06
N ILE A 603 -7.12 -21.23 -3.15
CA ILE A 603 -7.12 -21.64 -1.75
C ILE A 603 -6.96 -20.41 -0.85
N ASP A 604 -7.49 -20.49 0.36
CA ASP A 604 -7.26 -19.50 1.41
C ASP A 604 -6.07 -19.91 2.31
N GLU A 605 -5.74 -19.06 3.27
CA GLU A 605 -4.64 -19.30 4.20
C GLU A 605 -4.87 -20.54 5.06
N ALA A 606 -6.11 -20.81 5.49
CA ALA A 606 -6.44 -22.00 6.27
C ALA A 606 -6.15 -23.27 5.48
N ARG A 607 -6.60 -23.34 4.22
CA ARG A 607 -6.33 -24.47 3.34
C ARG A 607 -4.85 -24.57 2.98
N PHE A 608 -4.15 -23.44 2.86
CA PHE A 608 -2.70 -23.46 2.70
C PHE A 608 -2.00 -24.07 3.92
N LEU A 609 -2.38 -23.70 5.14
CA LEU A 609 -1.87 -24.31 6.37
C LEU A 609 -2.16 -25.81 6.45
N GLU A 610 -3.32 -26.27 5.94
CA GLU A 610 -3.61 -27.71 5.81
C GLU A 610 -2.67 -28.40 4.81
N LEU A 611 -2.39 -27.78 3.67
CA LEU A 611 -1.42 -28.29 2.71
C LEU A 611 -0.02 -28.35 3.31
N LEU A 612 0.39 -27.37 4.12
CA LEU A 612 1.66 -27.43 4.87
C LEU A 612 1.70 -28.62 5.83
N ALA A 613 0.57 -28.97 6.45
CA ALA A 613 0.42 -30.14 7.32
C ALA A 613 0.28 -31.48 6.55
N GLY A 614 0.29 -31.45 5.21
CA GLY A 614 0.22 -32.63 4.34
C GLY A 614 -1.17 -33.23 4.19
N LYS A 615 -2.23 -32.41 4.28
CA LYS A 615 -3.63 -32.85 4.28
C LYS A 615 -4.44 -32.48 3.03
#